data_AF-A0A2T3LD64-F1
#
_entry.id   AF-A0A2T3LD64-F1
#
_cell.length_a   1.000
_cell.length_b   1.000
_cell.length_c   1.000
_cell.angle_alpha   90.00
_cell.angle_beta   90.00
_cell.angle_gamma   90.00
#
_symmetry.space_group_name_H-M   'P 1'
#
loop_
_entity.id
_entity.type
_entity.pdbx_description
1 polymer ?
#
loop_
_entity_poly.entity_id
_entity_poly.type
_entity_poly.pdbx_seq_one_letter_code
_entity_poly.pdbx_strand_id
1 'polypeptide(L)'
;MKKTTEIFIQEAHHVHSQLYRYENFIYLNAKTKSLITCTLHGDFEQRPDAHLAGRGCPKCAGKEKKTKEQFVLSAQKLHGKKYNYSQFEYLGALTKGLISCPVHGDFEQRPNAHLSGKGCPKCSKSYPKNREVIVNEAIKVHAGKYDYSKFIYTGALSKAIITCPEHGDFEQRPDAHLRGVGCPLCAKKGKKKTNEQFTQQAQCIHGERYDYSLFGYVNVRTKGTIICSLHGEFEQLPSNHLAGNGCPRCAALSKKNQQISPKKEPVKQQYLMC
;
A
#
# COMPACT_ATOMS: atom_id res chain seq x y z
N MET A 1 -5.18 13.24 -69.31
CA MET A 1 -5.06 11.79 -69.51
C MET A 1 -5.79 11.07 -68.39
N LYS A 2 -6.60 10.05 -68.69
CA LYS A 2 -7.16 9.17 -67.65
C LYS A 2 -6.02 8.29 -67.12
N LYS A 3 -5.77 8.30 -65.81
CA LYS A 3 -4.81 7.38 -65.18
C LYS A 3 -5.30 5.94 -65.40
N THR A 4 -4.40 5.06 -65.84
CA THR A 4 -4.63 3.61 -65.95
C THR A 4 -4.14 2.90 -64.69
N THR A 5 -4.52 1.63 -64.54
CA THR A 5 -4.08 0.78 -63.42
C THR A 5 -2.56 0.65 -63.36
N GLU A 6 -1.91 0.48 -64.51
CA GLU A 6 -0.44 0.37 -64.61
C GLU A 6 0.26 1.64 -64.11
N ILE A 7 -0.25 2.82 -64.51
CA ILE A 7 0.31 4.12 -64.08
C ILE A 7 0.20 4.25 -62.55
N PHE A 8 -0.95 3.87 -61.97
CA PHE A 8 -1.11 3.88 -60.52
C PHE A 8 -0.12 2.95 -59.82
N ILE A 9 0.05 1.71 -60.31
CA ILE A 9 0.94 0.72 -59.67
C ILE A 9 2.39 1.21 -59.69
N GLN A 10 2.86 1.82 -60.79
CA GLN A 10 4.20 2.40 -60.88
C GLN A 10 4.41 3.53 -59.85
N GLU A 11 3.46 4.47 -59.76
CA GLU A 11 3.52 5.55 -58.77
C GLU A 11 3.46 5.01 -57.33
N ALA A 12 2.62 4.00 -57.09
CA ALA A 12 2.47 3.42 -55.76
C ALA A 12 3.72 2.66 -55.29
N HIS A 13 4.41 1.97 -56.20
CA HIS A 13 5.72 1.36 -55.91
C HIS A 13 6.78 2.41 -55.56
N HIS A 14 6.76 3.58 -56.20
CA HIS A 14 7.66 4.68 -55.87
C HIS A 14 7.40 5.23 -54.46
N VAL A 15 6.13 5.35 -54.06
CA VAL A 15 5.75 5.86 -52.73
C VAL A 15 6.04 4.84 -51.61
N HIS A 16 5.80 3.56 -51.86
CA HIS A 16 5.75 2.53 -50.80
C HIS A 16 6.84 1.44 -50.89
N SER A 17 7.85 1.58 -51.75
CA SER A 17 9.03 0.69 -51.80
C SER A 17 8.70 -0.81 -51.76
N GLN A 18 7.75 -1.25 -52.60
CA GLN A 18 7.27 -2.65 -52.73
C GLN A 18 6.62 -3.29 -51.48
N LEU A 19 6.17 -2.52 -50.50
CA LEU A 19 5.46 -3.05 -49.33
C LEU A 19 4.07 -3.65 -49.64
N TYR A 20 3.56 -3.44 -50.85
CA TYR A 20 2.20 -3.80 -51.27
C TYR A 20 2.18 -4.53 -52.61
N ARG A 21 1.24 -5.46 -52.74
CA ARG A 21 0.84 -6.12 -53.99
C ARG A 21 -0.50 -5.56 -54.46
N TYR A 22 -0.70 -5.57 -55.78
CA TYR A 22 -1.86 -4.96 -56.44
C TYR A 22 -2.59 -5.94 -57.38
N GLU A 23 -2.44 -7.25 -57.13
CA GLU A 23 -3.00 -8.32 -57.98
C GLU A 23 -4.52 -8.20 -58.18
N ASN A 24 -5.23 -7.75 -57.15
CA ASN A 24 -6.69 -7.57 -57.16
C ASN A 24 -7.12 -6.08 -57.25
N PHE A 25 -6.19 -5.19 -57.61
CA PHE A 25 -6.47 -3.76 -57.64
C PHE A 25 -7.10 -3.36 -58.98
N ILE A 26 -8.31 -2.78 -58.90
CA ILE A 26 -9.04 -2.24 -60.05
C ILE A 26 -9.06 -0.71 -59.96
N TYR A 27 -8.49 -0.01 -60.95
CA TYR A 27 -8.52 1.45 -61.00
C TYR A 27 -9.76 1.97 -61.73
N LEU A 28 -10.70 2.55 -60.99
CA LEU A 28 -11.86 3.24 -61.56
C LEU A 28 -11.65 4.74 -61.63
N ASN A 29 -11.29 5.36 -60.51
CA ASN A 29 -10.91 6.77 -60.39
C ASN A 29 -10.17 6.98 -59.06
N ALA A 30 -9.64 8.18 -58.85
CA ALA A 30 -8.84 8.52 -57.67
C ALA A 30 -9.61 8.45 -56.33
N LYS A 31 -10.95 8.48 -56.35
CA LYS A 31 -11.83 8.60 -55.18
C LYS A 31 -12.56 7.30 -54.81
N THR A 32 -12.65 6.32 -55.70
CA THR A 32 -13.25 5.01 -55.44
C THR A 32 -12.24 4.10 -54.76
N LYS A 33 -12.63 3.42 -53.68
CA LYS A 33 -11.76 2.45 -52.99
C LYS A 33 -11.52 1.23 -53.88
N SER A 34 -10.35 0.62 -53.73
CA SER A 34 -9.98 -0.62 -54.39
C SER A 34 -9.11 -1.47 -53.47
N LEU A 35 -8.95 -2.75 -53.79
CA LEU A 35 -8.28 -3.73 -52.95
C LEU A 35 -6.75 -3.62 -53.12
N ILE A 36 -6.03 -3.43 -52.02
CA ILE A 36 -4.57 -3.40 -51.96
C ILE A 36 -4.13 -4.48 -50.98
N THR A 37 -3.12 -5.26 -51.36
CA THR A 37 -2.61 -6.35 -50.51
C THR A 37 -1.35 -5.90 -49.80
N CYS A 38 -1.38 -5.81 -48.47
CA CYS A 38 -0.17 -5.62 -47.67
C CYS A 38 0.58 -6.94 -47.57
N THR A 39 1.87 -6.94 -47.88
CA THR A 39 2.73 -8.13 -47.78
C THR A 39 2.75 -8.75 -46.38
N LEU A 40 2.57 -7.94 -45.34
CA LEU A 40 2.56 -8.37 -43.93
C LEU A 40 1.17 -8.70 -43.39
N HIS A 41 0.13 -7.99 -43.84
CA HIS A 41 -1.17 -7.96 -43.14
C HIS A 41 -2.37 -8.39 -43.99
N GLY A 42 -2.12 -8.77 -45.25
CA GLY A 42 -3.15 -9.18 -46.20
C GLY A 42 -3.92 -8.00 -46.81
N ASP A 43 -5.08 -8.32 -47.36
CA ASP A 43 -5.88 -7.39 -48.18
C ASP A 43 -6.59 -6.32 -47.34
N PHE A 44 -6.64 -5.11 -47.87
CA PHE A 44 -7.40 -4.00 -47.31
C PHE A 44 -7.88 -3.04 -48.42
N GLU A 45 -8.99 -2.35 -48.17
CA GLU A 45 -9.53 -1.37 -49.12
C GLU A 45 -8.99 0.03 -48.84
N GLN A 46 -8.54 0.72 -49.89
CA GLN A 46 -8.12 2.12 -49.79
C GLN A 46 -8.35 2.87 -51.09
N ARG A 47 -8.47 4.19 -51.00
CA ARG A 47 -8.56 5.06 -52.17
C ARG A 47 -7.19 5.25 -52.83
N PRO A 48 -7.11 5.27 -54.18
CA PRO A 48 -5.86 5.47 -54.89
C PRO A 48 -5.16 6.79 -54.53
N ASP A 49 -5.92 7.90 -54.42
CA ASP A 49 -5.33 9.21 -54.07
C ASP A 49 -4.71 9.22 -52.67
N ALA A 50 -5.40 8.62 -51.70
CA ALA A 50 -4.93 8.48 -50.34
C ALA A 50 -3.69 7.58 -50.25
N HIS A 51 -3.65 6.51 -51.05
CA HIS A 51 -2.52 5.60 -51.10
C HIS A 51 -1.26 6.29 -51.66
N LEU A 52 -1.40 7.00 -52.79
CA LEU A 52 -0.30 7.78 -53.38
C LEU A 52 0.16 8.95 -52.50
N ALA A 53 -0.71 9.49 -51.64
CA ALA A 53 -0.35 10.46 -50.61
C ALA A 53 0.41 9.84 -49.40
N GLY A 54 0.82 8.58 -49.49
CA GLY A 54 1.60 7.89 -48.45
C GLY A 54 0.78 7.21 -47.37
N ARG A 55 -0.56 7.15 -47.46
CA ARG A 55 -1.35 6.34 -46.52
C ARG A 55 -1.19 4.86 -46.86
N GLY A 56 -0.81 4.07 -45.87
CA GLY A 56 -0.56 2.63 -46.02
C GLY A 56 -1.62 1.74 -45.37
N CYS A 57 -1.24 0.49 -45.11
CA CYS A 57 -2.06 -0.48 -44.39
C CYS A 57 -2.43 0.02 -42.98
N PRO A 58 -3.72 -0.03 -42.59
CA PRO A 58 -4.16 0.34 -41.25
C PRO A 58 -3.49 -0.46 -40.13
N LYS A 59 -3.18 -1.74 -40.37
CA LYS A 59 -2.48 -2.61 -39.41
C LYS A 59 -1.02 -2.20 -39.22
N CYS A 60 -0.30 -1.92 -40.32
CA CYS A 60 1.06 -1.34 -40.25
C CYS A 60 1.09 -0.01 -39.49
N ALA A 61 0.06 0.83 -39.67
CA ALA A 61 -0.06 2.12 -39.01
C ALA A 61 -0.54 2.03 -37.54
N GLY A 62 -0.80 0.82 -37.01
CA GLY A 62 -1.36 0.63 -35.67
C GLY A 62 -2.77 1.20 -35.50
N LYS A 63 -3.51 1.42 -36.60
CA LYS A 63 -4.86 2.02 -36.63
C LYS A 63 -5.99 1.00 -36.64
N GLU A 64 -5.68 -0.30 -36.53
CA GLU A 64 -6.71 -1.32 -36.40
C GLU A 64 -7.49 -1.11 -35.09
N LYS A 65 -8.82 -1.10 -35.18
CA LYS A 65 -9.67 -0.99 -34.00
C LYS A 65 -9.49 -2.27 -33.18
N LYS A 66 -9.11 -2.10 -31.91
CA LYS A 66 -9.08 -3.24 -30.98
C LYS A 66 -10.45 -3.91 -30.91
N THR A 67 -10.47 -5.23 -30.75
CA THR A 67 -11.70 -5.96 -30.42
C THR A 67 -12.03 -5.84 -28.93
N LYS A 68 -13.25 -6.24 -28.54
CA LYS A 68 -13.65 -6.31 -27.12
C LYS A 68 -12.70 -7.21 -26.33
N GLU A 69 -12.33 -8.35 -26.90
CA GLU A 69 -11.46 -9.36 -26.28
C GLU A 69 -10.06 -8.77 -26.05
N GLN A 70 -9.50 -8.09 -27.05
CA GLN A 70 -8.21 -7.42 -26.94
C GLN A 70 -8.21 -6.31 -25.88
N PHE A 71 -9.33 -5.57 -25.76
CA PHE A 71 -9.50 -4.59 -24.70
C PHE A 71 -9.53 -5.27 -23.32
N VAL A 72 -10.36 -6.30 -23.14
CA VAL A 72 -10.49 -7.01 -21.86
C VAL A 72 -9.16 -7.63 -21.42
N LEU A 73 -8.42 -8.27 -22.33
CA LEU A 73 -7.08 -8.80 -22.05
C LEU A 73 -6.11 -7.70 -21.61
N SER A 74 -6.10 -6.57 -22.32
CA SER A 74 -5.25 -5.42 -21.97
C SER A 74 -5.63 -4.84 -20.60
N ALA A 75 -6.94 -4.74 -20.32
CA ALA A 75 -7.45 -4.20 -19.07
C ALA A 75 -7.17 -5.13 -17.88
N GLN A 76 -7.29 -6.45 -18.06
CA GLN A 76 -6.91 -7.46 -17.07
C GLN A 76 -5.41 -7.46 -16.79
N LYS A 77 -4.56 -7.24 -17.81
CA LYS A 77 -3.11 -7.11 -17.60
C LYS A 77 -2.76 -5.91 -16.70
N LEU A 78 -3.53 -4.82 -16.80
CA LEU A 78 -3.25 -3.58 -16.06
C LEU A 78 -3.92 -3.55 -14.67
N HIS A 79 -5.17 -4.00 -14.57
CA HIS A 79 -5.96 -3.93 -13.34
C HIS A 79 -6.13 -5.28 -12.63
N GLY A 80 -5.62 -6.37 -13.18
CA GLY A 80 -5.87 -7.73 -12.70
C GLY A 80 -7.35 -8.12 -12.83
N LYS A 81 -7.86 -8.91 -11.89
CA LYS A 81 -9.28 -9.32 -11.81
C LYS A 81 -10.18 -8.30 -11.09
N LYS A 82 -9.81 -7.02 -11.11
CA LYS A 82 -10.47 -5.98 -10.30
C LYS A 82 -11.83 -5.53 -10.84
N TYR A 83 -12.08 -5.65 -12.14
CA TYR A 83 -13.30 -5.19 -12.79
C TYR A 83 -13.97 -6.30 -13.59
N ASN A 84 -15.28 -6.17 -13.75
CA ASN A 84 -16.09 -7.04 -14.60
C ASN A 84 -16.53 -6.27 -15.85
N TYR A 85 -16.47 -6.94 -17.01
CA TYR A 85 -16.75 -6.40 -18.35
C TYR A 85 -17.89 -7.14 -19.06
N SER A 86 -18.72 -7.90 -18.35
CA SER A 86 -19.81 -8.69 -18.94
C SER A 86 -20.77 -7.81 -19.73
N GLN A 87 -21.12 -6.63 -19.20
CA GLN A 87 -21.99 -5.66 -19.86
C GLN A 87 -21.23 -4.60 -20.68
N PHE A 88 -19.92 -4.76 -20.83
CA PHE A 88 -19.11 -3.81 -21.58
C PHE A 88 -19.22 -4.06 -23.09
N GLU A 89 -19.57 -3.01 -23.84
CA GLU A 89 -19.59 -3.03 -25.30
C GLU A 89 -18.47 -2.15 -25.88
N TYR A 90 -17.61 -2.74 -26.72
CA TYR A 90 -16.50 -2.02 -27.33
C TYR A 90 -16.91 -1.39 -28.67
N LEU A 91 -17.36 -0.14 -28.61
CA LEU A 91 -17.69 0.64 -29.82
C LEU A 91 -16.48 1.41 -30.37
N GLY A 92 -15.48 1.68 -29.52
CA GLY A 92 -14.25 2.37 -29.89
C GLY A 92 -13.50 2.93 -28.69
N ALA A 93 -12.26 3.38 -28.91
CA ALA A 93 -11.36 3.81 -27.83
C ALA A 93 -11.84 5.08 -27.07
N LEU A 94 -12.67 5.91 -27.71
CA LEU A 94 -13.16 7.18 -27.18
C LEU A 94 -14.62 7.15 -26.72
N THR A 95 -15.36 6.10 -27.08
CA THR A 95 -16.75 5.90 -26.67
C THR A 95 -16.75 5.31 -25.27
N LYS A 96 -17.58 5.84 -24.37
CA LYS A 96 -17.72 5.25 -23.03
C LYS A 96 -18.37 3.88 -23.14
N GLY A 97 -17.92 2.95 -22.30
CA GLY A 97 -18.62 1.69 -22.07
C GLY A 97 -18.83 1.45 -20.58
N LEU A 98 -19.76 0.56 -20.25
CA LEU A 98 -20.12 0.21 -18.88
C LEU A 98 -19.11 -0.79 -18.31
N ILE A 99 -18.47 -0.44 -17.19
CA ILE A 99 -17.52 -1.29 -16.47
C ILE A 99 -18.03 -1.48 -15.04
N SER A 100 -18.00 -2.70 -14.55
CA SER A 100 -18.51 -3.03 -13.21
C SER A 100 -17.37 -3.07 -12.19
N CYS A 101 -17.50 -2.26 -11.13
CA CYS A 101 -16.62 -2.31 -9.97
C CYS A 101 -17.25 -3.19 -8.87
N PRO A 102 -16.54 -4.19 -8.32
CA PRO A 102 -17.08 -5.05 -7.27
C PRO A 102 -17.41 -4.31 -5.96
N VAL A 103 -16.84 -3.11 -5.76
CA VAL A 103 -17.07 -2.31 -4.55
C VAL A 103 -18.17 -1.27 -4.74
N HIS A 104 -18.25 -0.63 -5.91
CA HIS A 104 -19.07 0.57 -6.12
C HIS A 104 -20.15 0.42 -7.19
N GLY A 105 -20.29 -0.78 -7.75
CA GLY A 105 -21.21 -1.07 -8.85
C GLY A 105 -20.71 -0.56 -10.20
N ASP A 106 -21.64 -0.40 -11.12
CA ASP A 106 -21.36 -0.05 -12.51
C ASP A 106 -20.99 1.43 -12.67
N PHE A 107 -20.06 1.70 -13.59
CA PHE A 107 -19.66 3.04 -13.96
C PHE A 107 -19.25 3.09 -15.44
N GLU A 108 -19.46 4.24 -16.06
CA GLU A 108 -19.06 4.45 -17.44
C GLU A 108 -17.64 5.02 -17.55
N GLN A 109 -16.84 4.47 -18.46
CA GLN A 109 -15.51 5.01 -18.74
C GLN A 109 -15.08 4.75 -20.19
N ARG A 110 -14.23 5.62 -20.72
CA ARG A 110 -13.62 5.44 -22.04
C ARG A 110 -12.53 4.35 -21.98
N PRO A 111 -12.47 3.42 -22.95
CA PRO A 111 -11.48 2.35 -22.97
C PRO A 111 -10.03 2.85 -22.93
N ASN A 112 -9.70 3.91 -23.66
CA ASN A 112 -8.34 4.46 -23.65
C ASN A 112 -7.92 4.99 -22.28
N ALA A 113 -8.83 5.64 -21.55
CA ALA A 113 -8.60 6.12 -20.20
C ALA A 113 -8.46 4.95 -19.22
N HIS A 114 -9.27 3.91 -19.41
CA HIS A 114 -9.17 2.70 -18.59
C HIS A 114 -7.82 2.00 -18.77
N LEU A 115 -7.37 1.88 -20.02
CA LEU A 115 -6.06 1.32 -20.38
C LEU A 115 -4.87 2.23 -20.06
N SER A 116 -5.09 3.52 -19.76
CA SER A 116 -4.06 4.40 -19.18
C SER A 116 -4.00 4.34 -17.65
N GLY A 117 -4.74 3.41 -17.03
CA GLY A 117 -4.73 3.17 -15.60
C GLY A 117 -5.80 3.91 -14.81
N LYS A 118 -6.70 4.66 -15.46
CA LYS A 118 -7.89 5.17 -14.77
C LYS A 118 -8.81 3.99 -14.42
N GLY A 119 -9.34 4.00 -13.20
CA GLY A 119 -10.21 2.96 -12.69
C GLY A 119 -11.59 3.51 -12.35
N CYS A 120 -12.29 2.82 -11.45
CA CYS A 120 -13.54 3.30 -10.88
C CYS A 120 -13.31 4.67 -10.20
N PRO A 121 -14.03 5.74 -10.60
CA PRO A 121 -13.89 7.07 -10.01
C PRO A 121 -14.11 7.08 -8.49
N LYS A 122 -15.03 6.25 -8.00
CA LYS A 122 -15.33 6.08 -6.58
C LYS A 122 -14.23 5.31 -5.84
N CYS A 123 -13.47 4.43 -6.51
CA CYS A 123 -12.27 3.84 -5.90
C CYS A 123 -11.09 4.81 -5.82
N SER A 124 -10.95 5.70 -6.82
CA SER A 124 -9.83 6.66 -6.87
C SER A 124 -10.04 7.87 -5.95
N LYS A 125 -11.29 8.23 -5.68
CA LYS A 125 -11.65 9.24 -4.70
C LYS A 125 -11.82 8.55 -3.35
N SER A 126 -11.62 9.27 -2.24
CA SER A 126 -11.99 8.79 -0.90
C SER A 126 -13.52 8.77 -0.73
N TYR A 127 -14.23 8.08 -1.62
CA TYR A 127 -15.66 7.87 -1.48
C TYR A 127 -15.92 6.94 -0.29
N PRO A 128 -17.04 7.12 0.41
CA PRO A 128 -17.43 6.22 1.49
C PRO A 128 -17.51 4.78 0.97
N LYS A 129 -16.67 3.91 1.53
CA LYS A 129 -16.74 2.45 1.34
C LYS A 129 -18.11 1.98 1.80
N ASN A 130 -18.70 0.97 1.16
CA ASN A 130 -19.93 0.36 1.69
C ASN A 130 -19.66 -0.42 2.98
N ARG A 131 -20.72 -0.73 3.73
CA ARG A 131 -20.64 -1.42 5.02
C ARG A 131 -19.85 -2.73 4.92
N GLU A 132 -20.12 -3.52 3.88
CA GLU A 132 -19.55 -4.85 3.69
C GLU A 132 -18.03 -4.79 3.53
N VAL A 133 -17.52 -3.82 2.77
CA VAL A 133 -16.08 -3.64 2.60
C VAL A 133 -15.42 -3.23 3.91
N ILE A 134 -16.03 -2.32 4.68
CA ILE A 134 -15.50 -1.91 5.99
C ILE A 134 -15.43 -3.11 6.94
N VAL A 135 -16.50 -3.90 7.02
CA VAL A 135 -16.56 -5.09 7.89
C VAL A 135 -15.50 -6.11 7.47
N ASN A 136 -15.35 -6.40 6.17
CA ASN A 136 -14.35 -7.34 5.68
C ASN A 136 -12.91 -6.89 5.95
N GLU A 137 -12.61 -5.59 5.85
CA GLU A 137 -11.30 -5.05 6.22
C GLU A 137 -11.08 -5.11 7.74
N ALA A 138 -12.10 -4.79 8.53
CA ALA A 138 -12.02 -4.83 9.99
C ALA A 138 -11.79 -6.25 10.52
N ILE A 139 -12.45 -7.26 9.93
CA ILE A 139 -12.20 -8.68 10.21
C ILE A 139 -10.74 -9.04 9.97
N LYS A 140 -10.12 -8.55 8.88
CA LYS A 140 -8.69 -8.80 8.60
C LYS A 140 -7.79 -8.14 9.64
N VAL A 141 -8.06 -6.89 9.98
CA VAL A 141 -7.26 -6.11 10.95
C VAL A 141 -7.29 -6.72 12.34
N HIS A 142 -8.44 -7.24 12.77
CA HIS A 142 -8.64 -7.77 14.12
C HIS A 142 -8.76 -9.29 14.17
N ALA A 143 -8.35 -9.99 13.11
CA ALA A 143 -8.43 -11.45 12.99
C ALA A 143 -9.79 -12.04 13.40
N GLY A 144 -10.89 -11.38 13.01
CA GLY A 144 -12.26 -11.82 13.30
C GLY A 144 -12.70 -11.69 14.76
N LYS A 145 -11.98 -10.92 15.59
CA LYS A 145 -12.26 -10.81 17.04
C LYS A 145 -13.62 -10.16 17.40
N TYR A 146 -14.17 -9.29 16.55
CA TYR A 146 -15.34 -8.48 16.87
C TYR A 146 -16.57 -8.92 16.10
N ASP A 147 -17.74 -8.72 16.69
CA ASP A 147 -19.03 -8.84 16.00
C ASP A 147 -19.47 -7.47 15.45
N TYR A 148 -20.01 -7.51 14.23
CA TYR A 148 -20.45 -6.34 13.47
C TYR A 148 -21.95 -6.41 13.14
N SER A 149 -22.72 -7.27 13.83
CA SER A 149 -24.16 -7.44 13.58
C SER A 149 -24.94 -6.14 13.77
N LYS A 150 -24.51 -5.29 14.72
CA LYS A 150 -25.09 -3.96 15.00
C LYS A 150 -24.38 -2.80 14.30
N PHE A 151 -23.40 -3.08 13.44
CA PHE A 151 -22.59 -2.06 12.79
C PHE A 151 -23.37 -1.34 11.68
N ILE A 152 -23.61 -0.04 11.86
CA ILE A 152 -24.23 0.84 10.85
C ILE A 152 -23.18 1.84 10.36
N TYR A 153 -22.88 1.81 9.07
CA TYR A 153 -21.89 2.70 8.46
C TYR A 153 -22.55 3.95 7.88
N THR A 154 -22.37 5.08 8.56
CA THR A 154 -22.79 6.40 8.08
C THR A 154 -21.63 7.23 7.50
N GLY A 155 -20.39 6.88 7.85
CA GLY A 155 -19.18 7.57 7.39
C GLY A 155 -17.92 7.13 8.14
N ALA A 156 -16.75 7.50 7.63
CA ALA A 156 -15.46 7.09 8.22
C ALA A 156 -15.16 7.80 9.56
N LEU A 157 -15.69 9.02 9.73
CA LEU A 157 -15.45 9.86 10.91
C LEU A 157 -16.61 9.81 11.92
N SER A 158 -17.75 9.23 11.55
CA SER A 158 -18.86 9.01 12.47
C SER A 158 -18.61 7.78 13.33
N LYS A 159 -19.10 7.80 14.57
CA LYS A 159 -19.02 6.62 15.43
C LYS A 159 -20.01 5.56 14.96
N ALA A 160 -19.59 4.31 15.05
CA ALA A 160 -20.41 3.14 14.80
C ALA A 160 -20.29 2.16 15.98
N ILE A 161 -21.31 1.33 16.15
CA ILE A 161 -21.37 0.31 17.21
C ILE A 161 -20.60 -0.93 16.75
N ILE A 162 -19.68 -1.39 17.59
CA ILE A 162 -18.90 -2.62 17.40
C ILE A 162 -19.05 -3.44 18.67
N THR A 163 -19.22 -4.75 18.54
CA THR A 163 -19.45 -5.63 19.70
C THR A 163 -18.17 -6.40 20.03
N CYS A 164 -17.66 -6.19 21.23
CA CYS A 164 -16.55 -6.96 21.79
C CYS A 164 -17.11 -8.21 22.49
N PRO A 165 -16.61 -9.43 22.19
CA PRO A 165 -17.12 -10.64 22.84
C PRO A 165 -16.93 -10.66 24.36
N GLU A 166 -15.91 -9.96 24.88
CA GLU A 166 -15.62 -9.91 26.32
C GLU A 166 -16.33 -8.76 27.07
N HIS A 167 -16.61 -7.65 26.37
CA HIS A 167 -17.00 -6.39 27.03
C HIS A 167 -18.28 -5.77 26.47
N GLY A 168 -18.94 -6.43 25.52
CA GLY A 168 -20.17 -5.97 24.89
C GLY A 168 -19.97 -4.84 23.87
N ASP A 169 -21.05 -4.12 23.62
CA ASP A 169 -21.12 -3.06 22.61
C ASP A 169 -20.30 -1.83 23.03
N PHE A 170 -19.53 -1.27 22.09
CA PHE A 170 -18.83 -0.01 22.26
C PHE A 170 -18.88 0.81 20.99
N GLU A 171 -18.80 2.13 21.13
CA GLU A 171 -18.77 3.05 19.99
C GLU A 171 -17.34 3.37 19.58
N GLN A 172 -17.06 3.29 18.27
CA GLN A 172 -15.77 3.66 17.72
C GLN A 172 -15.90 4.16 16.28
N ARG A 173 -14.99 5.02 15.85
CA ARG A 173 -14.92 5.44 14.45
C ARG A 173 -14.37 4.30 13.57
N PRO A 174 -15.00 3.99 12.42
CA PRO A 174 -14.51 2.97 11.50
C PRO A 174 -13.06 3.20 11.06
N ASP A 175 -12.63 4.44 10.80
CA ASP A 175 -11.26 4.74 10.39
C ASP A 175 -10.22 4.39 11.46
N ALA A 176 -10.53 4.63 12.73
CA ALA A 176 -9.69 4.28 13.86
C ALA A 176 -9.66 2.75 14.07
N HIS A 177 -10.81 2.11 13.93
CA HIS A 177 -10.92 0.67 14.06
C HIS A 177 -10.09 -0.06 12.99
N LEU A 178 -10.14 0.41 11.74
CA LEU A 178 -9.34 -0.12 10.63
C LEU A 178 -7.84 0.13 10.78
N ARG A 179 -7.42 1.11 11.60
CA ARG A 179 -6.01 1.31 12.00
C ARG A 179 -5.55 0.36 13.12
N GLY A 180 -6.42 -0.55 13.57
CA GLY A 180 -6.11 -1.50 14.64
C GLY A 180 -6.48 -1.05 16.04
N VAL A 181 -7.16 0.09 16.20
CA VAL A 181 -7.70 0.47 17.52
C VAL A 181 -8.86 -0.47 17.84
N GLY A 182 -8.77 -1.16 18.99
CA GLY A 182 -9.78 -2.13 19.42
C GLY A 182 -10.68 -1.60 20.54
N CYS A 183 -11.28 -2.53 21.28
CA CYS A 183 -12.05 -2.25 22.48
C CYS A 183 -11.19 -1.53 23.54
N PRO A 184 -11.64 -0.40 24.09
CA PRO A 184 -10.87 0.35 25.08
C PRO A 184 -10.69 -0.41 26.40
N LEU A 185 -11.60 -1.33 26.75
CA LEU A 185 -11.50 -2.14 27.96
C LEU A 185 -10.46 -3.27 27.80
N CYS A 186 -10.42 -3.94 26.64
CA CYS A 186 -9.33 -4.87 26.31
C CYS A 186 -7.96 -4.16 26.35
N ALA A 187 -7.87 -2.95 25.78
CA ALA A 187 -6.63 -2.18 25.76
C ALA A 187 -6.14 -1.74 27.15
N LYS A 188 -7.05 -1.54 28.11
CA LYS A 188 -6.72 -1.21 29.51
C LYS A 188 -6.20 -2.42 30.30
N LYS A 189 -6.74 -3.62 30.08
CA LYS A 189 -6.27 -4.85 30.75
C LYS A 189 -4.83 -5.20 30.40
N GLY A 190 -4.39 -4.93 29.17
CA GLY A 190 -3.01 -5.21 28.72
C GLY A 190 -1.91 -4.28 29.26
N LYS A 191 -2.18 -3.38 30.22
CA LYS A 191 -1.22 -2.35 30.69
C LYS A 191 -0.67 -2.55 32.11
N LYS A 192 -1.03 -3.62 32.82
CA LYS A 192 -0.39 -3.92 34.11
C LYS A 192 0.77 -4.89 33.88
N LYS A 193 2.01 -4.41 34.07
CA LYS A 193 3.17 -5.31 34.17
C LYS A 193 2.94 -6.27 35.33
N THR A 194 3.35 -7.52 35.18
CA THR A 194 3.35 -8.48 36.30
C THR A 194 4.61 -8.28 37.17
N ASN A 195 4.64 -8.89 38.36
CA ASN A 195 5.83 -8.88 39.23
C ASN A 195 7.06 -9.48 38.51
N GLU A 196 6.85 -10.56 37.75
CA GLU A 196 7.90 -11.24 37.00
C GLU A 196 8.48 -10.32 35.91
N GLN A 197 7.61 -9.64 35.17
CA GLN A 197 8.03 -8.70 34.12
C GLN A 197 8.79 -7.49 34.68
N PHE A 198 8.43 -7.01 35.87
CA PHE A 198 9.20 -5.98 36.57
C PHE A 198 10.58 -6.51 36.98
N THR A 199 10.62 -7.68 37.61
CA THR A 199 11.85 -8.29 38.14
C THR A 199 12.88 -8.55 37.04
N GLN A 200 12.45 -9.13 35.91
CA GLN A 200 13.33 -9.36 34.76
C GLN A 200 13.95 -8.07 34.22
N GLN A 201 13.15 -7.00 34.09
CA GLN A 201 13.67 -5.71 33.61
C GLN A 201 14.63 -5.07 34.61
N ALA A 202 14.34 -5.17 35.90
CA ALA A 202 15.19 -4.63 36.94
C ALA A 202 16.54 -5.37 37.01
N GLN A 203 16.54 -6.70 36.85
CA GLN A 203 17.75 -7.52 36.71
C GLN A 203 18.58 -7.15 35.48
N CYS A 204 17.96 -6.85 34.32
CA CYS A 204 18.70 -6.38 33.15
C CYS A 204 19.45 -5.06 33.38
N ILE A 205 18.90 -4.18 34.23
CA ILE A 205 19.48 -2.85 34.50
C ILE A 205 20.54 -2.92 35.61
N HIS A 206 20.26 -3.68 36.66
CA HIS A 206 21.04 -3.66 37.89
C HIS A 206 21.84 -4.94 38.16
N GLY A 207 21.65 -6.00 37.37
CA GLY A 207 22.20 -7.32 37.63
C GLY A 207 21.65 -7.95 38.91
N GLU A 208 22.47 -8.74 39.60
CA GLU A 208 22.13 -9.44 40.85
C GLU A 208 22.27 -8.57 42.11
N ARG A 209 22.24 -7.24 41.95
CA ARG A 209 22.49 -6.29 43.05
C ARG A 209 21.31 -6.09 44.01
N TYR A 210 20.13 -6.58 43.62
CA TYR A 210 18.89 -6.40 44.37
C TYR A 210 18.06 -7.67 44.39
N ASP A 211 17.41 -7.91 45.53
CA ASP A 211 16.37 -8.91 45.71
C ASP A 211 14.99 -8.23 45.73
N TYR A 212 14.04 -8.88 45.05
CA TYR A 212 12.66 -8.44 44.85
C TYR A 212 11.65 -9.38 45.50
N SER A 213 12.09 -10.29 46.38
CA SER A 213 11.25 -11.26 47.11
C SER A 213 10.07 -10.62 47.86
N LEU A 214 10.24 -9.39 48.36
CA LEU A 214 9.19 -8.61 49.04
C LEU A 214 8.48 -7.58 48.13
N PHE A 215 8.78 -7.56 46.83
CA PHE A 215 8.27 -6.54 45.92
C PHE A 215 6.92 -6.93 45.30
N GLY A 216 5.85 -6.30 45.78
CA GLY A 216 4.52 -6.38 45.17
C GLY A 216 4.27 -5.27 44.15
N TYR A 217 4.33 -5.58 42.84
CA TYR A 217 4.04 -4.61 41.79
C TYR A 217 2.53 -4.31 41.72
N VAL A 218 2.15 -3.11 42.17
CA VAL A 218 0.78 -2.61 42.07
C VAL A 218 0.59 -1.78 40.80
N ASN A 219 1.46 -0.79 40.59
CA ASN A 219 1.54 0.05 39.39
C ASN A 219 2.86 0.87 39.42
N VAL A 220 3.18 1.58 38.33
CA VAL A 220 4.44 2.36 38.21
C VAL A 220 4.61 3.51 39.22
N ARG A 221 3.52 3.98 39.86
CA ARG A 221 3.48 5.14 40.77
C ARG A 221 3.36 4.77 42.24
N THR A 222 3.25 3.48 42.57
CA THR A 222 3.22 3.01 43.96
C THR A 222 4.62 2.50 44.32
N LYS A 223 5.18 2.97 45.44
CA LYS A 223 6.49 2.50 45.90
C LYS A 223 6.39 1.03 46.28
N GLY A 224 7.45 0.27 46.05
CA GLY A 224 7.62 -1.08 46.57
C GLY A 224 8.95 -1.25 47.28
N THR A 225 9.03 -2.28 48.11
CA THR A 225 10.22 -2.62 48.91
C THR A 225 11.21 -3.41 48.06
N ILE A 226 12.40 -2.85 47.85
CA ILE A 226 13.51 -3.48 47.14
C ILE A 226 14.62 -3.74 48.16
N ILE A 227 15.23 -4.92 48.11
CA ILE A 227 16.30 -5.30 49.02
C ILE A 227 17.63 -5.10 48.30
N CYS A 228 18.48 -4.21 48.81
CA CYS A 228 19.86 -4.10 48.34
C CYS A 228 20.73 -5.13 49.06
N SER A 229 21.52 -5.92 48.31
CA SER A 229 22.39 -6.95 48.89
C SER A 229 23.42 -6.41 49.90
N LEU A 230 23.71 -5.10 49.88
CA LEU A 230 24.66 -4.44 50.79
C LEU A 230 24.01 -3.66 51.94
N HIS A 231 22.81 -3.12 51.73
CA HIS A 231 22.22 -2.12 52.64
C HIS A 231 20.82 -2.47 53.14
N GLY A 232 20.31 -3.64 52.76
CA GLY A 232 18.98 -4.10 53.14
C GLY A 232 17.85 -3.40 52.39
N GLU A 233 16.66 -3.44 52.99
CA GLU A 233 15.41 -2.93 52.42
C GLU A 233 15.40 -1.41 52.22
N PHE A 234 14.84 -0.97 51.10
CA PHE A 234 14.50 0.42 50.85
C PHE A 234 13.29 0.52 49.92
N GLU A 235 12.54 1.60 50.04
CA GLU A 235 11.38 1.85 49.17
C GLU A 235 11.74 2.68 47.95
N GLN A 236 11.25 2.27 46.79
CA GLN A 236 11.40 3.05 45.55
C GLN A 236 10.22 2.85 44.60
N LEU A 237 9.97 3.87 43.77
CA LEU A 237 9.03 3.74 42.66
C LEU A 237 9.58 2.78 41.59
N PRO A 238 8.78 1.83 41.08
CA PRO A 238 9.18 0.95 39.98
C PRO A 238 9.68 1.75 38.76
N SER A 239 9.06 2.89 38.44
CA SER A 239 9.49 3.75 37.33
C SER A 239 10.90 4.32 37.54
N ASN A 240 11.24 4.71 38.77
CA ASN A 240 12.54 5.30 39.07
C ASN A 240 13.62 4.22 39.12
N HIS A 241 13.28 3.04 39.65
CA HIS A 241 14.20 1.90 39.69
C HIS A 241 14.57 1.43 38.28
N LEU A 242 13.57 1.29 37.40
CA LEU A 242 13.77 0.95 35.98
C LEU A 242 14.43 2.07 35.17
N ALA A 243 14.51 3.29 35.69
CA ALA A 243 15.29 4.37 35.09
C ALA A 243 16.78 4.32 35.49
N GLY A 244 17.21 3.29 36.24
CA GLY A 244 18.58 3.11 36.69
C GLY A 244 18.88 3.66 38.08
N ASN A 245 17.89 4.18 38.82
CA ASN A 245 18.11 4.58 40.20
C ASN A 245 18.22 3.35 41.11
N GLY A 246 19.30 3.28 41.89
CA GLY A 246 19.56 2.18 42.82
C GLY A 246 19.33 2.56 44.29
N CYS A 247 19.96 1.79 45.18
CA CYS A 247 19.97 2.05 46.61
C CYS A 247 20.56 3.45 46.93
N PRO A 248 19.85 4.30 47.69
CA PRO A 248 20.34 5.62 48.08
C PRO A 248 21.66 5.59 48.87
N ARG A 249 21.86 4.56 49.69
CA ARG A 249 23.10 4.37 50.48
C ARG A 249 24.29 4.01 49.59
N CYS A 250 24.10 3.12 48.61
CA CYS A 250 25.12 2.86 47.57
C CYS A 250 25.49 4.15 46.82
N ALA A 251 24.49 4.94 46.41
CA ALA A 251 24.72 6.18 45.68
C ALA A 251 25.49 7.23 46.52
N ALA A 252 25.22 7.30 47.82
CA ALA A 252 25.93 8.20 48.74
C ALA A 252 27.40 7.80 48.94
N LEU A 253 27.70 6.51 49.06
CA LEU A 253 29.08 6.00 49.18
C LEU A 253 29.89 6.24 47.92
N SER A 254 29.31 6.01 46.73
CA SER A 254 29.99 6.29 45.46
C SER A 254 30.37 7.76 45.30
N LYS A 255 29.54 8.70 45.81
CA LYS A 255 29.83 10.14 45.77
C LYS A 255 30.95 10.55 46.74
N LYS A 256 31.04 9.92 47.93
CA LYS A 256 32.14 10.16 48.88
C LYS A 256 33.49 9.68 48.35
N ASN A 257 33.53 8.51 47.70
CA ASN A 257 34.76 7.96 47.14
C ASN A 257 35.29 8.76 45.94
N GLN A 258 34.43 9.49 45.22
CA GLN A 258 34.85 10.38 44.12
C GLN A 258 35.46 11.72 44.60
N GLN A 259 35.31 12.07 45.89
CA GLN A 259 35.86 13.30 46.48
C GLN A 259 37.19 13.08 47.20
N ILE A 260 37.61 11.83 47.43
CA ILE A 260 38.83 11.46 48.16
C ILE A 260 39.79 10.74 47.19
N SER A 261 40.40 11.47 46.27
CA SER A 261 41.55 10.98 45.50
C SER A 261 42.75 11.88 45.79
N PRO A 262 43.88 11.36 46.33
CA PRO A 262 45.01 12.20 46.73
C PRO A 262 45.70 12.84 45.52
N LYS A 263 46.09 14.12 45.65
CA LYS A 263 46.93 14.85 44.69
C LYS A 263 48.25 14.07 44.53
N LYS A 264 48.55 13.60 43.32
CA LYS A 264 49.84 12.95 43.00
C LYS A 264 50.98 13.96 43.18
N GLU A 265 51.96 13.63 44.02
CA GLU A 265 53.25 14.34 44.10
C GLU A 265 54.06 14.17 42.81
N PRO A 266 54.88 15.17 42.43
CA PRO A 266 55.66 15.12 41.21
C PRO A 266 56.84 14.14 41.32
N VAL A 267 56.90 13.20 40.38
CA VAL A 267 57.96 12.21 40.23
C VAL A 267 59.28 12.90 39.83
N LYS A 268 60.33 12.77 40.65
CA LYS A 268 61.70 13.17 40.29
C LYS A 268 62.24 12.25 39.20
N GLN A 269 62.61 12.82 38.06
CA GLN A 269 63.33 12.15 36.98
C GLN A 269 64.83 12.17 37.29
N GLN A 270 65.39 10.98 37.50
CA GLN A 270 66.83 10.76 37.66
C GLN A 270 67.39 10.35 36.30
N TYR A 271 68.13 11.26 35.65
CA TYR A 271 69.01 10.92 34.53
C TYR A 271 70.33 10.42 35.11
N LEU A 272 70.75 9.19 34.76
CA LEU A 272 72.14 8.77 34.85
C LEU A 272 72.88 9.26 33.60
N MET A 273 74.01 9.94 33.78
CA MET A 273 75.11 9.97 32.82
C MET A 273 76.36 9.40 33.50
N CYS A 274 76.64 8.13 33.21
CA CYS A 274 77.93 7.53 32.80
C CYS A 274 77.74 6.02 32.79
#